data_AF-A0A8I0EXT3-F1
#
_entry.id   AF-A0A8I0EXT3-F1
#
_cell.length_a   1.000
_cell.length_b   1.000
_cell.length_c   1.000
_cell.angle_alpha   90.00
_cell.angle_beta   90.00
_cell.angle_gamma   90.00
#
_symmetry.space_group_name_H-M   'P 1'
#
loop_
_entity.id
_entity.type
_entity.pdbx_description
1 polymer ?
#
loop_
_entity_poly.entity_id
_entity_poly.type
_entity_poly.pdbx_seq_one_letter_code
_entity_poly.pdbx_strand_id
1 'polypeptide(L)'
;MTNHGTFARDVLIAPVVSEKSYGLLDDNKYTFLVHPDANKTQIKIAVEEIFGVKVTGVNTINRKGKARRTRNGVGKRKDTKRAVVSVVAGQSIDIFSSPS
;
A
#
# COMPACT_ATOMS: atom_id res chain seq x y z
N MET A 1 4.92 22.11 -16.97
CA MET A 1 4.30 20.85 -17.41
C MET A 1 3.43 20.36 -16.26
N THR A 2 2.12 20.43 -16.45
CA THR A 2 1.09 20.23 -15.43
C THR A 2 1.08 18.77 -14.97
N ASN A 3 1.61 18.50 -13.76
CA ASN A 3 1.39 17.21 -13.12
C ASN A 3 -0.04 17.18 -12.58
N HIS A 4 -0.97 16.77 -13.44
CA HIS A 4 -2.27 16.31 -13.02
C HIS A 4 -2.08 15.23 -11.96
N GLY A 5 -2.80 15.38 -10.84
CA GLY A 5 -2.71 14.47 -9.72
C GLY A 5 -2.88 13.03 -10.19
N THR A 6 -1.93 12.16 -9.81
CA THR A 6 -2.21 10.73 -9.69
C THR A 6 -3.50 10.61 -8.90
N PHE A 7 -4.55 10.10 -9.54
CA PHE A 7 -5.83 9.89 -8.90
C PHE A 7 -5.60 8.97 -7.69
N ALA A 8 -6.37 9.12 -6.61
CA ALA A 8 -6.25 8.26 -5.42
C ALA A 8 -6.16 6.75 -5.75
N ARG A 9 -6.84 6.36 -6.84
CA ARG A 9 -6.86 4.99 -7.38
C ARG A 9 -5.52 4.51 -7.93
N ASP A 10 -4.66 5.41 -8.41
CA ASP A 10 -3.33 5.06 -8.92
C ASP A 10 -2.30 4.89 -7.79
N VAL A 11 -2.60 5.42 -6.59
CA VAL A 11 -1.71 5.40 -5.44
C VAL A 11 -1.72 4.03 -4.75
N LEU A 12 -2.90 3.43 -4.57
CA LEU A 12 -3.08 2.12 -3.94
C LEU A 12 -3.15 1.02 -5.00
N ILE A 13 -2.19 0.10 -5.00
CA ILE A 13 -2.11 -0.96 -6.00
C ILE A 13 -2.85 -2.22 -5.53
N ALA A 14 -2.57 -2.69 -4.30
CA ALA A 14 -3.16 -3.92 -3.76
C ALA A 14 -2.97 -4.03 -2.24
N PRO A 15 -3.83 -4.75 -1.49
CA PRO A 15 -3.55 -5.12 -0.11
C PRO A 15 -2.40 -6.14 -0.04
N VAL A 16 -1.63 -6.12 1.05
CA VAL A 16 -0.58 -7.10 1.32
C VAL A 16 -1.13 -8.16 2.27
N VAL A 17 -1.10 -9.41 1.82
CA VAL A 17 -1.53 -10.57 2.61
C VAL A 17 -0.30 -11.35 3.09
N SER A 18 -0.16 -11.48 4.40
CA SER A 18 0.91 -12.19 5.10
C SER A 18 0.54 -12.32 6.59
N GLU A 19 1.09 -13.30 7.29
CA GLU A 19 0.86 -13.45 8.74
C GLU A 19 1.12 -12.15 9.53
N LYS A 20 2.22 -11.46 9.21
CA LYS A 20 2.53 -10.16 9.83
C LYS A 20 1.48 -9.08 9.53
N SER A 21 0.93 -9.04 8.32
CA SER A 21 -0.10 -8.05 8.01
C SER A 21 -1.43 -8.38 8.68
N TYR A 22 -1.73 -9.67 8.89
CA TYR A 22 -2.87 -10.08 9.73
C TYR A 22 -2.68 -9.68 11.19
N GLY A 23 -1.50 -9.94 11.79
CA GLY A 23 -1.24 -9.55 13.18
C GLY A 23 -1.23 -8.04 13.42
N LEU A 24 -1.15 -7.23 12.36
CA LEU A 24 -1.30 -5.77 12.45
C LEU A 24 -2.77 -5.31 12.39
N LEU A 25 -3.70 -6.17 11.97
CA LEU A 25 -5.13 -5.81 11.91
C LEU A 25 -5.70 -5.60 13.31
N ASP A 26 -5.24 -6.35 14.31
CA ASP A 26 -5.64 -6.19 15.72
C ASP A 26 -5.34 -4.77 16.25
N ASP A 27 -4.32 -4.13 15.66
CA ASP A 27 -3.90 -2.75 15.95
C ASP A 27 -4.57 -1.69 15.04
N ASN A 28 -5.57 -2.06 14.23
CA ASN A 28 -6.16 -1.22 13.17
C ASN A 28 -5.12 -0.70 12.16
N LYS A 29 -4.12 -1.55 11.83
CA LYS A 29 -3.06 -1.22 10.87
C LYS A 29 -3.18 -2.10 9.63
N TYR A 30 -3.29 -1.45 8.47
CA TYR A 30 -3.47 -2.10 7.18
C TYR A 30 -2.24 -1.90 6.31
N THR A 31 -1.84 -2.94 5.59
CA THR A 31 -0.65 -2.86 4.73
C THR A 31 -1.05 -2.91 3.26
N PHE A 32 -0.64 -1.90 2.49
CA PHE A 32 -0.88 -1.79 1.06
C PHE A 32 0.43 -1.78 0.27
N LEU A 33 0.38 -2.34 -0.93
CA LEU A 33 1.32 -2.08 -2.00
C LEU A 33 0.91 -0.75 -2.65
N VAL A 34 1.85 0.18 -2.77
CA VAL A 34 1.58 1.52 -3.27
C VAL A 34 2.52 1.89 -4.41
N HIS A 35 2.15 2.91 -5.18
CA HIS A 35 3.00 3.41 -6.26
C HIS A 35 4.39 3.83 -5.72
N PRO A 36 5.50 3.49 -6.40
CA PRO A 36 6.85 3.84 -5.95
C PRO A 36 7.09 5.34 -5.77
N ASP A 37 6.36 6.19 -6.47
CA ASP A 37 6.48 7.65 -6.38
C ASP A 37 5.51 8.29 -5.37
N ALA A 38 4.58 7.51 -4.81
CA ALA A 38 3.61 8.03 -3.87
C ALA A 38 4.26 8.50 -2.56
N ASN A 39 3.86 9.69 -2.11
CA ASN A 39 4.24 10.24 -0.80
C ASN A 39 3.21 9.86 0.29
N LYS A 40 3.56 10.06 1.56
CA LYS A 40 2.69 9.69 2.69
C LYS A 40 1.35 10.42 2.70
N THR A 41 1.34 11.68 2.27
CA THR A 41 0.13 12.52 2.22
C THR A 41 -0.85 12.02 1.16
N GLN A 42 -0.35 11.65 -0.02
CA GLN A 42 -1.13 11.05 -1.10
C GLN A 42 -1.71 9.70 -0.68
N ILE A 43 -0.92 8.85 -0.02
CA ILE A 43 -1.40 7.57 0.49
C ILE A 43 -2.49 7.78 1.54
N LYS A 44 -2.32 8.74 2.44
CA LYS A 44 -3.34 9.11 3.43
C LYS A 44 -4.65 9.49 2.75
N ILE A 45 -4.60 10.49 1.87
CA ILE A 45 -5.78 11.00 1.15
C ILE A 45 -6.45 9.87 0.36
N ALA A 46 -5.67 9.05 -0.35
CA ALA A 46 -6.21 7.96 -1.15
C ALA A 46 -6.95 6.90 -0.31
N VAL A 47 -6.42 6.53 0.86
CA VAL A 47 -7.09 5.59 1.76
C VAL A 47 -8.36 6.20 2.35
N GLU A 48 -8.31 7.46 2.78
CA GLU A 48 -9.49 8.16 3.32
C GLU A 48 -10.59 8.28 2.25
N GLU A 49 -10.24 8.59 0.99
CA GLU A 49 -11.20 8.73 -0.12
C GLU A 49 -11.80 7.40 -0.59
N ILE A 50 -10.98 6.35 -0.73
CA ILE A 50 -11.44 5.06 -1.27
C ILE A 50 -12.28 4.29 -0.26
N PHE A 51 -11.91 4.34 1.02
CA PHE A 51 -12.53 3.52 2.06
C PHE A 51 -13.43 4.31 3.02
N GLY A 52 -13.47 5.63 2.94
CA GLY A 52 -14.32 6.47 3.81
C GLY A 52 -13.90 6.43 5.28
N VAL A 53 -12.63 6.12 5.58
CA VAL A 53 -12.10 6.01 6.93
C VAL A 53 -11.22 7.19 7.30
N LYS A 54 -10.89 7.34 8.59
CA LYS A 54 -9.95 8.35 9.10
C LYS A 54 -8.59 7.73 9.39
N VAL A 55 -7.56 8.25 8.76
CA VAL A 55 -6.19 7.76 8.91
C VAL A 55 -5.43 8.58 9.96
N THR A 56 -4.88 7.88 10.94
CA THR A 56 -4.09 8.46 12.04
C THR A 56 -2.59 8.53 11.72
N GLY A 57 -2.08 7.58 10.92
CA GLY A 57 -0.65 7.50 10.59
C GLY A 57 -0.34 6.71 9.34
N VAL A 58 0.78 7.04 8.68
CA VAL A 58 1.28 6.33 7.49
C VAL A 58 2.79 6.11 7.59
N ASN A 59 3.21 4.85 7.47
CA ASN A 59 4.60 4.43 7.46
C ASN A 59 4.89 3.73 6.13
N THR A 60 5.93 4.16 5.43
CA THR A 60 6.29 3.61 4.10
C THR A 60 7.62 2.89 4.15
N ILE A 61 7.75 1.81 3.39
CA ILE A 61 9.00 1.06 3.24
C ILE A 61 9.22 0.71 1.76
N ASN A 62 10.44 0.97 1.28
CA ASN A 62 10.88 0.56 -0.05
C ASN A 62 11.55 -0.81 0.06
N ARG A 63 11.08 -1.78 -0.73
CA ARG A 63 11.61 -3.13 -0.78
C ARG A 63 12.25 -3.39 -2.14
N LYS A 64 13.55 -3.65 -2.12
CA LYS A 64 14.29 -4.09 -3.30
C LYS A 64 13.83 -5.48 -3.74
N GLY A 65 13.52 -5.63 -5.02
CA GLY A 65 13.17 -6.88 -5.67
C GLY A 65 14.37 -7.82 -5.68
N LYS A 66 14.11 -9.10 -5.40
CA LYS A 66 15.16 -10.11 -5.32
C LYS A 66 15.70 -10.42 -6.72
N ALA A 67 17.02 -10.55 -6.83
CA ALA A 67 17.67 -11.16 -7.98
C ALA A 67 17.44 -12.68 -7.96
N ARG A 68 17.22 -13.27 -9.13
CA ARG A 68 16.96 -14.70 -9.32
C ARG A 68 17.66 -15.17 -10.59
N ARG A 69 18.40 -16.27 -10.48
CA ARG A 69 19.02 -16.93 -11.63
C ARG A 69 17.99 -17.82 -12.32
N THR A 70 17.99 -17.76 -13.64
CA THR A 70 17.25 -18.66 -14.53
C THR A 70 18.24 -19.28 -15.52
N ARG A 71 17.78 -20.21 -16.37
CA ARG A 71 18.60 -20.81 -17.43
C ARG A 71 19.26 -19.76 -18.33
N ASN A 72 18.59 -18.63 -18.55
CA ASN A 72 18.98 -17.60 -19.51
C ASN A 72 19.78 -16.44 -18.88
N GLY A 73 20.02 -16.45 -17.56
CA GLY A 73 20.79 -15.39 -16.88
C GLY A 73 20.25 -15.02 -15.50
N VAL A 74 20.70 -13.89 -14.96
CA VAL A 74 20.21 -13.35 -13.68
C VAL A 74 19.20 -12.23 -13.96
N GLY A 75 17.93 -12.49 -13.65
CA GLY A 75 16.86 -11.48 -13.69
C GLY A 75 16.59 -10.88 -12.31
N LYS A 76 15.99 -9.69 -12.27
CA LYS A 76 15.57 -9.02 -11.03
C LYS A 76 14.06 -8.81 -11.03
N ARG A 77 13.39 -9.10 -9.89
CA ARG A 77 11.98 -8.72 -9.70
C ARG A 77 11.84 -7.21 -9.52
N LYS A 78 10.63 -6.68 -9.78
CA LYS A 78 10.33 -5.26 -9.56
C LYS A 78 10.55 -4.84 -8.10
N ASP A 79 11.09 -3.64 -7.91
CA ASP A 79 11.11 -2.98 -6.61
C ASP A 79 9.68 -2.55 -6.26
N THR A 80 9.38 -2.48 -4.96
CA THR A 80 8.02 -2.19 -4.48
C THR A 80 8.06 -1.23 -3.31
N LYS A 81 7.07 -0.36 -3.20
CA LYS A 81 6.82 0.42 -1.99
C LYS A 81 5.61 -0.18 -1.26
N ARG A 82 5.74 -0.36 0.04
CA ARG A 82 4.63 -0.75 0.92
C ARG A 82 4.32 0.39 1.88
N ALA A 83 3.04 0.55 2.19
CA ALA A 83 2.56 1.47 3.19
C ALA A 83 1.82 0.70 4.28
N VAL A 84 2.19 0.91 5.53
CA VAL A 84 1.41 0.53 6.71
C VAL A 84 0.63 1.75 7.13
N VAL A 85 -0.68 1.63 7.18
CA VAL A 85 -1.63 2.72 7.41
C VAL A 85 -2.39 2.42 8.68
N SER A 86 -2.33 3.33 9.64
CA SER A 86 -3.08 3.27 10.89
C SER A 86 -4.40 4.00 10.72
N VAL A 87 -5.49 3.32 11.06
CA VAL A 87 -6.86 3.85 11.03
C VAL A 87 -7.30 4.19 12.45
N VAL A 88 -8.23 5.14 12.60
CA VAL A 88 -8.83 5.45 13.90
C VAL A 88 -9.55 4.23 14.47
N ALA A 89 -9.53 4.08 15.79
CA ALA A 89 -10.29 3.03 16.45
C ALA A 89 -11.79 3.15 16.14
N GLY A 90 -12.46 2.01 15.94
CA GLY A 90 -13.89 1.93 15.62
C GLY A 90 -14.22 2.00 14.12
N GLN A 91 -13.23 2.23 13.26
CA GLN A 91 -13.38 2.11 11.81
C GLN A 91 -12.51 0.97 11.28
N SER A 92 -13.00 0.27 10.27
CA SER A 92 -12.31 -0.85 9.66
C SER A 92 -12.33 -0.74 8.14
N ILE A 93 -11.27 -1.27 7.52
CA ILE A 93 -11.19 -1.41 6.06
C ILE A 93 -11.47 -2.87 5.72
N ASP A 94 -12.44 -3.09 4.84
CA ASP A 94 -12.61 -4.39 4.19
C ASP A 94 -11.56 -4.54 3.08
N ILE A 95 -10.47 -5.23 3.42
CA ILE A 95 -9.32 -5.50 2.55
C ILE A 95 -9.56 -6.66 1.57
N PHE A 96 -10.67 -7.40 1.68
CA PHE A 96 -11.00 -8.53 0.80
C PHE A 96 -12.10 -8.20 -0.22
N SER A 97 -12.87 -7.15 0.03
CA SER A 97 -13.74 -6.55 -0.98
C SER A 97 -12.89 -5.94 -2.09
N SER A 98 -12.85 -6.60 -3.25
CA SER A 98 -12.25 -6.02 -4.45
C SER A 98 -13.14 -4.88 -4.93
N PRO A 99 -12.61 -3.67 -5.19
CA PRO A 99 -13.42 -2.62 -5.80
C PRO A 99 -13.85 -3.12 -7.18
N SER A 100 -15.15 -3.12 -7.43
CA SER A 100 -15.74 -3.43 -8.74
C SER A 100 -15.44 -2.34 -9.75
#